data_AF-A0A744HC77-F1
#
_entry.id   AF-A0A744HC77-F1
#
_cell.length_a   1.000
_cell.length_b   1.000
_cell.length_c   1.000
_cell.angle_alpha   90.00
_cell.angle_beta   90.00
_cell.angle_gamma   90.00
#
_symmetry.space_group_name_H-M   'P 1'
#
loop_
_entity.id
_entity.type
_entity.pdbx_description
1 polymer ?
#
loop_
_entity_poly.entity_id
_entity_poly.type
_entity_poly.pdbx_seq_one_letter_code
_entity_poly.pdbx_strand_id
1 'polypeptide(L)'
;MKANTDGLTMNQLAERNAEHVTTIAALESRCASLSAKLSMINDLMEVAEQANKLAQEAAEKLVQERNTLAAENAGLNKFIAASCFVQAGEELAWYPAIDHAPETPATDAFLAEVRAKAHKEGAYFVANRMLAAWDAGFIDDTAKNAADIARMILTSTEFMADAPEGDFDRSFADGVLEGIAAQLRKGVQS
;
A
#
# COMPACT_ATOMS: atom_id res chain seq x y z
N MET A 1 -39.52 2.75 -66.66
CA MET A 1 -38.33 2.73 -65.80
C MET A 1 -37.28 1.86 -66.47
N LYS A 2 -36.21 2.45 -67.03
CA LYS A 2 -35.07 1.68 -67.53
C LYS A 2 -34.31 1.16 -66.32
N ALA A 3 -34.36 -0.14 -66.07
CA ALA A 3 -33.40 -0.78 -65.19
C ALA A 3 -32.04 -0.68 -65.90
N ASN A 4 -31.22 0.28 -65.48
CA ASN A 4 -29.83 0.34 -65.92
C ASN A 4 -29.08 -0.79 -65.21
N THR A 5 -29.14 -1.98 -65.79
CA THR A 5 -28.26 -3.08 -65.40
C THR A 5 -27.10 -3.02 -66.38
N ASP A 6 -25.99 -2.42 -65.94
CA ASP A 6 -24.73 -2.52 -66.68
C ASP A 6 -24.44 -4.01 -66.84
N GLY A 7 -24.62 -4.53 -68.06
CA GLY A 7 -24.71 -5.95 -68.35
C GLY A 7 -23.37 -6.66 -68.14
N LEU A 8 -23.06 -6.98 -66.88
CA LEU A 8 -21.93 -7.83 -66.51
C LEU A 8 -22.24 -9.27 -66.91
N THR A 9 -21.26 -9.93 -67.51
CA THR A 9 -21.32 -11.37 -67.75
C THR A 9 -21.32 -12.12 -66.41
N MET A 10 -21.81 -13.37 -66.40
CA MET A 10 -21.85 -14.21 -65.19
C MET A 10 -20.48 -14.32 -64.50
N ASN A 11 -19.39 -14.35 -65.28
CA ASN A 11 -18.03 -14.40 -64.76
C ASN A 11 -17.62 -13.10 -64.05
N GLN A 12 -17.97 -11.93 -64.59
CA GLN A 12 -17.66 -10.64 -63.97
C GLN A 12 -18.48 -10.41 -62.68
N LEU A 13 -19.70 -10.96 -62.61
CA LEU A 13 -20.49 -10.98 -61.36
C LEU A 13 -19.84 -11.88 -60.30
N ALA A 14 -19.33 -13.05 -60.69
CA ALA A 14 -18.62 -13.95 -59.77
C ALA A 14 -17.34 -13.30 -59.22
N GLU A 15 -16.60 -12.59 -60.07
CA GLU A 15 -15.39 -11.86 -59.67
C GLU A 15 -15.70 -10.73 -58.67
N ARG A 16 -16.68 -9.86 -58.97
CA ARG A 16 -17.14 -8.83 -58.01
C ARG A 16 -17.64 -9.40 -56.70
N ASN A 17 -18.34 -10.53 -56.74
CA ASN A 17 -18.81 -11.18 -55.51
C ASN A 17 -17.64 -11.68 -54.67
N ALA A 18 -16.58 -12.23 -55.28
CA ALA A 18 -15.37 -12.62 -54.56
C ALA A 18 -14.64 -11.41 -53.93
N GLU A 19 -14.57 -10.28 -54.63
CA GLU A 19 -14.03 -9.01 -54.10
C GLU A 19 -14.87 -8.47 -52.93
N HIS A 20 -16.20 -8.52 -53.03
CA HIS A 20 -17.08 -8.11 -51.94
C HIS A 20 -16.90 -9.02 -50.71
N VAL A 21 -16.84 -10.35 -50.90
CA VAL A 21 -16.64 -11.32 -49.81
C VAL A 21 -15.32 -11.07 -49.07
N THR A 22 -14.23 -10.86 -49.80
CA THR A 22 -12.93 -10.56 -49.20
C THR A 22 -12.94 -9.22 -48.45
N THR A 23 -13.60 -8.21 -49.00
CA THR A 23 -13.77 -6.90 -48.34
C THR A 23 -14.60 -7.01 -47.05
N ILE A 24 -15.70 -7.77 -47.07
CA ILE A 24 -16.54 -8.01 -45.90
C ILE A 24 -15.74 -8.69 -44.80
N ALA A 25 -15.00 -9.76 -45.12
CA ALA A 25 -14.16 -10.46 -44.15
C ALA A 25 -13.09 -9.54 -43.52
N ALA A 26 -12.47 -8.66 -44.32
CA ALA A 26 -11.51 -7.68 -43.82
C ALA A 26 -12.17 -6.64 -42.90
N LEU A 27 -13.38 -6.18 -43.24
CA LEU A 27 -14.13 -5.24 -42.40
C LEU A 27 -14.60 -5.89 -41.10
N GLU A 28 -15.08 -7.13 -41.13
CA GLU A 28 -15.46 -7.89 -39.92
C GLU A 28 -14.28 -8.05 -38.97
N SER A 29 -13.10 -8.39 -39.48
CA SER A 29 -11.87 -8.47 -38.70
C SER A 29 -11.49 -7.12 -38.06
N ARG A 30 -11.60 -6.03 -38.82
CA ARG A 30 -11.37 -4.67 -38.29
C ARG A 30 -12.39 -4.29 -37.22
N CYS A 31 -13.67 -4.63 -37.39
CA CYS A 31 -14.72 -4.38 -36.41
C CYS A 31 -14.47 -5.16 -35.11
N ALA A 32 -14.07 -6.44 -35.20
CA ALA A 32 -13.70 -7.23 -34.03
C ALA A 32 -12.51 -6.62 -33.27
N SER A 33 -11.48 -6.18 -34.00
CA SER A 33 -10.31 -5.51 -33.40
C SER A 33 -10.69 -4.18 -32.72
N LEU A 34 -11.54 -3.37 -33.35
CA LEU A 34 -12.01 -2.12 -32.78
C LEU A 34 -12.88 -2.35 -31.54
N SER A 35 -13.75 -3.36 -31.55
CA SER A 35 -14.58 -3.73 -30.41
C SER A 35 -13.72 -4.18 -29.21
N ALA A 36 -12.70 -5.00 -29.45
CA ALA A 36 -11.75 -5.39 -28.40
C ALA A 36 -10.98 -4.19 -27.82
N LYS A 37 -10.52 -3.27 -28.68
CA LYS A 37 -9.85 -2.05 -28.23
C LYS A 37 -10.78 -1.13 -27.42
N LEU A 38 -12.03 -1.00 -27.83
CA LEU A 38 -13.03 -0.22 -27.09
C LEU A 38 -13.28 -0.81 -25.69
N SER A 39 -13.39 -2.15 -25.59
CA SER A 39 -13.51 -2.82 -24.29
C SER A 39 -12.31 -2.50 -23.39
N MET A 40 -11.10 -2.66 -23.90
CA MET A 40 -9.88 -2.36 -23.13
C MET A 40 -9.79 -0.89 -22.72
N ILE A 41 -10.22 0.05 -23.57
CA ILE A 41 -10.24 1.48 -23.24
C ILE A 41 -11.24 1.74 -22.10
N ASN A 42 -12.40 1.10 -22.11
CA ASN A 42 -13.37 1.24 -21.02
C ASN A 42 -12.81 0.71 -19.70
N ASP A 43 -12.18 -0.46 -19.71
CA ASP A 43 -11.56 -1.04 -18.51
C ASP A 43 -10.45 -0.12 -17.96
N LEU A 44 -9.62 0.44 -18.85
CA LEU A 44 -8.57 1.39 -18.46
C LEU A 44 -9.14 2.70 -17.91
N MET A 45 -10.26 3.17 -18.46
CA MET A 45 -10.94 4.37 -17.99
C MET A 45 -11.49 4.17 -16.58
N GLU A 46 -12.11 3.03 -16.31
CA GLU A 46 -12.61 2.68 -14.97
C GLU A 46 -11.46 2.63 -13.94
N VAL A 47 -10.34 1.98 -14.30
CA VAL A 47 -9.14 1.95 -13.45
C VAL A 47 -8.59 3.36 -13.21
N ALA A 48 -8.55 4.22 -14.24
CA ALA A 48 -8.06 5.58 -14.12
C ALA A 48 -8.96 6.44 -13.21
N GLU A 49 -10.28 6.31 -13.33
CA GLU A 49 -11.25 6.99 -12.46
C GLU A 49 -11.10 6.54 -11.00
N GLN A 50 -10.97 5.24 -10.77
CA GLN A 50 -10.75 4.69 -9.43
C GLN A 50 -9.43 5.18 -8.83
N ALA A 51 -8.33 5.16 -9.59
CA ALA A 51 -7.04 5.65 -9.14
C ALA A 51 -7.09 7.15 -8.80
N ASN A 52 -7.78 7.96 -9.62
CA ASN A 52 -7.94 9.38 -9.37
C ASN A 52 -8.75 9.65 -8.10
N LYS A 53 -9.82 8.88 -7.87
CA LYS A 53 -10.61 8.96 -6.63
C LYS A 53 -9.77 8.63 -5.39
N LEU A 54 -9.00 7.54 -5.43
CA LEU A 54 -8.11 7.17 -4.32
C LEU A 54 -7.04 8.25 -4.06
N ALA A 55 -6.49 8.84 -5.10
CA ALA A 55 -5.51 9.93 -4.97
C ALA A 55 -6.13 11.18 -4.34
N GLN A 56 -7.36 11.54 -4.74
CA GLN A 56 -8.12 12.64 -4.16
C GLN A 56 -8.37 12.41 -2.65
N GLU A 57 -8.87 11.22 -2.28
CA GLU A 57 -9.14 10.86 -0.88
C GLU A 57 -7.86 10.90 -0.03
N ALA A 58 -6.74 10.40 -0.56
CA ALA A 58 -5.45 10.46 0.13
C ALA A 58 -4.95 11.91 0.32
N ALA A 59 -5.11 12.76 -0.69
CA ALA A 59 -4.74 14.17 -0.62
C ALA A 59 -5.59 14.92 0.43
N GLU A 60 -6.89 14.65 0.49
CA GLU A 60 -7.81 15.23 1.48
C GLU A 60 -7.43 14.83 2.91
N LYS A 61 -7.12 13.55 3.15
CA LYS A 61 -6.61 13.07 4.46
C LYS A 61 -5.34 13.82 4.89
N LEU A 62 -4.36 13.93 3.98
CA LEU A 62 -3.11 14.65 4.26
C LEU A 62 -3.34 16.13 4.56
N VAL A 63 -4.23 16.80 3.81
CA VAL A 63 -4.57 18.21 4.07
C VAL A 63 -5.21 18.37 5.45
N GLN A 64 -6.10 17.45 5.83
CA GLN A 64 -6.73 17.47 7.15
C GLN A 64 -5.71 17.30 8.28
N GLU A 65 -4.83 16.31 8.20
CA GLU A 65 -3.75 16.08 9.19
C GLU A 65 -2.78 17.27 9.26
N ARG A 66 -2.45 17.87 8.12
CA ARG A 66 -1.59 19.06 8.09
C ARG A 66 -2.24 20.25 8.78
N ASN A 67 -3.54 20.45 8.59
CA ASN A 67 -4.27 21.54 9.22
C ASN A 67 -4.41 21.35 10.73
N THR A 68 -4.66 20.13 11.20
CA THR A 68 -4.73 19.83 12.64
C THR A 68 -3.39 20.03 13.32
N LEU A 69 -2.30 19.50 12.74
CA LEU A 69 -0.94 19.73 13.22
C LEU A 69 -0.53 21.21 13.19
N ALA A 70 -0.93 21.96 12.15
CA ALA A 70 -0.65 23.39 12.07
C ALA A 70 -1.40 24.19 13.15
N ALA A 71 -2.65 23.85 13.43
CA ALA A 71 -3.44 24.47 14.48
C ALA A 71 -2.85 24.19 15.88
N GLU A 72 -2.45 22.94 16.14
CA GLU A 72 -1.77 22.54 17.37
C GLU A 72 -0.45 23.32 17.56
N ASN A 73 0.39 23.36 16.52
CA ASN A 73 1.65 24.13 16.54
C ASN A 73 1.43 25.63 16.77
N ALA A 74 0.38 26.22 16.21
CA ALA A 74 0.04 27.62 16.46
C ALA A 74 -0.36 27.85 17.93
N GLY A 75 -1.09 26.89 18.53
CA GLY A 75 -1.43 26.89 19.95
C GLY A 75 -0.19 26.82 20.85
N LEU A 76 0.72 25.88 20.57
CA LEU A 76 1.98 25.72 21.30
C LEU A 76 2.87 26.97 21.21
N ASN A 77 3.03 27.53 20.01
CA ASN A 77 3.81 28.76 19.83
C ASN A 77 3.26 29.92 20.67
N LYS A 78 1.93 30.08 20.71
CA LYS A 78 1.28 31.09 21.55
C LYS A 78 1.53 30.83 23.03
N PHE A 79 1.44 29.58 23.47
CA PHE A 79 1.70 29.19 24.85
C PHE A 79 3.13 29.53 25.28
N ILE A 80 4.12 29.14 24.48
CA ILE A 80 5.54 29.40 24.73
C ILE A 80 5.84 30.90 24.79
N ALA A 81 5.24 31.69 23.89
CA ALA A 81 5.50 33.13 23.82
C ALA A 81 4.81 33.93 24.95
N ALA A 82 3.71 33.44 25.50
CA ALA A 82 2.82 34.23 26.35
C ALA A 82 2.90 33.93 27.85
N SER A 83 3.56 32.85 28.28
CA SER A 83 3.37 32.37 29.66
C SER A 83 4.63 31.81 30.31
N CYS A 84 5.15 32.52 31.33
CA CYS A 84 6.05 31.92 32.33
C CYS A 84 5.24 31.18 33.42
N PHE A 85 4.00 31.64 33.67
CA PHE A 85 3.06 31.06 34.63
C PHE A 85 1.65 31.06 34.05
N VAL A 86 0.83 30.07 34.44
CA VAL A 86 -0.58 29.93 34.05
C VAL A 86 -1.46 29.70 35.28
N GLN A 87 -2.72 30.12 35.22
CA GLN A 87 -3.70 29.74 36.24
C GLN A 87 -4.26 28.36 35.91
N ALA A 88 -4.12 27.42 36.83
CA ALA A 88 -4.54 26.03 36.65
C ALA A 88 -5.00 25.40 37.99
N GLY A 89 -5.49 24.16 37.93
CA GLY A 89 -5.97 23.39 39.07
C GLY A 89 -7.34 23.82 39.61
N GLU A 90 -7.85 23.09 40.60
CA GLU A 90 -9.17 23.35 41.21
C GLU A 90 -9.25 24.69 41.94
N GLU A 91 -8.14 25.18 42.48
CA GLU A 91 -8.07 26.43 43.26
C GLU A 91 -7.56 27.66 42.46
N LEU A 92 -7.48 27.60 41.11
CA LEU A 92 -7.03 28.71 40.25
C LEU A 92 -5.74 29.40 40.74
N ALA A 93 -4.73 28.61 41.13
CA ALA A 93 -3.43 29.11 41.56
C ALA A 93 -2.48 29.30 40.34
N TRP A 94 -1.44 30.11 40.51
CA TRP A 94 -0.43 30.34 39.49
C TRP A 94 0.65 29.25 39.54
N TYR A 95 0.80 28.51 38.45
CA TYR A 95 1.79 27.44 38.28
C TYR A 95 2.78 27.78 37.17
N PRO A 96 4.03 27.28 37.23
CA PRO A 96 4.94 27.34 36.08
C PRO A 96 4.25 26.79 34.84
N ALA A 97 4.31 27.52 33.73
CA ALA A 97 3.61 27.11 32.51
C ALA A 97 4.06 25.71 32.04
N ILE A 98 5.33 25.35 32.25
CA ILE A 98 5.87 24.05 31.84
C ILE A 98 5.13 22.85 32.48
N ASP A 99 4.60 23.00 33.69
CA ASP A 99 3.89 21.92 34.40
C ASP A 99 2.45 21.72 33.87
N HIS A 100 1.99 22.62 33.02
CA HIS A 100 0.64 22.64 32.43
C HIS A 100 0.69 22.91 30.92
N ALA A 101 1.70 22.37 30.24
CA ALA A 101 1.79 22.45 28.78
C ALA A 101 0.54 21.81 28.13
N PRO A 102 0.02 22.39 27.03
CA PRO A 102 -1.08 21.79 26.29
C PRO A 102 -0.72 20.39 25.77
N GLU A 103 -1.68 19.47 25.82
CA GLU A 103 -1.55 18.17 25.17
C GLU A 103 -1.39 18.31 23.64
N THR A 104 -0.78 17.31 23.01
CA THR A 104 -0.49 17.30 21.56
C THR A 104 -1.14 16.12 20.83
N PRO A 105 -2.47 15.98 20.88
CA PRO A 105 -3.18 14.82 20.34
C PRO A 105 -3.02 14.65 18.83
N ALA A 106 -2.86 15.73 18.07
CA ALA A 106 -2.63 15.64 16.62
C ALA A 106 -1.24 15.08 16.32
N THR A 107 -0.23 15.50 17.08
CA THR A 107 1.13 14.94 17.01
C THR A 107 1.15 13.47 17.43
N ASP A 108 0.47 13.12 18.53
CA ASP A 108 0.42 11.74 19.01
C ASP A 108 -0.25 10.80 18.01
N ALA A 109 -1.37 11.21 17.42
CA ALA A 109 -2.04 10.46 16.37
C ALA A 109 -1.15 10.29 15.12
N PHE A 110 -0.46 11.35 14.69
CA PHE A 110 0.48 11.28 13.57
C PHE A 110 1.64 10.32 13.86
N LEU A 111 2.24 10.39 15.05
CA LEU A 111 3.31 9.48 15.45
C LEU A 111 2.84 8.02 15.54
N ALA A 112 1.62 7.77 16.01
CA ALA A 112 1.02 6.45 16.03
C ALA A 112 0.86 5.88 14.61
N GLU A 113 0.37 6.69 13.65
CA GLU A 113 0.26 6.28 12.24
C GLU A 113 1.64 5.98 11.62
N VAL A 114 2.62 6.85 11.82
CA VAL A 114 3.99 6.65 11.34
C VAL A 114 4.59 5.36 11.92
N ARG A 115 4.41 5.13 13.22
CA ARG A 115 4.89 3.93 13.90
C ARG A 115 4.21 2.66 13.36
N ALA A 116 2.89 2.68 13.19
CA ALA A 116 2.14 1.56 12.60
C ALA A 116 2.63 1.23 11.19
N LYS A 117 2.92 2.26 10.37
CA LYS A 117 3.51 2.07 9.05
C LYS A 117 4.92 1.47 9.12
N ALA A 118 5.78 2.01 9.98
CA ALA A 118 7.14 1.52 10.17
C ALA A 118 7.17 0.06 10.63
N HIS A 119 6.24 -0.35 11.49
CA HIS A 119 6.12 -1.75 11.92
C HIS A 119 5.80 -2.69 10.74
N LYS A 120 4.84 -2.31 9.89
CA LYS A 120 4.50 -3.08 8.68
C LYS A 120 5.68 -3.17 7.70
N GLU A 121 6.34 -2.05 7.45
CA GLU A 121 7.54 -2.01 6.58
C GLU A 121 8.69 -2.85 7.16
N GLY A 122 8.85 -2.87 8.48
CA GLY A 122 9.80 -3.75 9.17
C GLY A 122 9.51 -5.23 8.93
N ALA A 123 8.25 -5.67 9.02
CA ALA A 123 7.87 -7.05 8.72
C ALA A 123 8.15 -7.42 7.25
N TYR A 124 7.83 -6.52 6.31
CA TYR A 124 8.15 -6.72 4.89
C TYR A 124 9.65 -6.85 4.66
N PHE A 125 10.44 -5.99 5.31
CA PHE A 125 11.89 -6.04 5.25
C PHE A 125 12.42 -7.39 5.72
N VAL A 126 11.94 -7.90 6.85
CA VAL A 126 12.36 -9.18 7.42
C VAL A 126 11.98 -10.33 6.50
N ALA A 127 10.73 -10.39 6.02
CA ALA A 127 10.29 -11.43 5.09
C ALA A 127 11.14 -11.44 3.81
N ASN A 128 11.38 -10.27 3.21
CA ASN A 128 12.22 -10.14 2.02
C ASN A 128 13.65 -10.58 2.27
N ARG A 129 14.24 -10.21 3.42
CA ARG A 129 15.62 -10.57 3.76
C ARG A 129 15.76 -12.06 4.06
N MET A 130 14.77 -12.65 4.71
CA MET A 130 14.70 -14.07 4.99
C MET A 130 14.60 -14.90 3.71
N LEU A 131 13.72 -14.53 2.78
CA LEU A 131 13.61 -15.20 1.47
C LEU A 131 14.89 -15.05 0.63
N ALA A 132 15.52 -13.88 0.65
CA ALA A 132 16.80 -13.66 -0.04
C ALA A 132 17.93 -14.52 0.56
N ALA A 133 17.95 -14.72 1.88
CA ALA A 133 18.92 -15.60 2.53
C ALA A 133 18.71 -17.07 2.16
N TRP A 134 17.47 -17.50 2.01
CA TRP A 134 17.14 -18.82 1.48
C TRP A 134 17.57 -19.00 0.02
N ASP A 135 17.22 -18.05 -0.86
CA ASP A 135 17.57 -18.09 -2.29
C ASP A 135 19.11 -18.11 -2.52
N ALA A 136 19.85 -17.41 -1.65
CA ALA A 136 21.31 -17.40 -1.66
C ALA A 136 21.97 -18.62 -0.99
N GLY A 137 21.19 -19.54 -0.40
CA GLY A 137 21.69 -20.77 0.24
C GLY A 137 22.27 -20.58 1.65
N PHE A 138 22.03 -19.45 2.33
CA PHE A 138 22.40 -19.25 3.73
C PHE A 138 21.44 -19.95 4.70
N ILE A 139 20.18 -20.16 4.28
CA ILE A 139 19.18 -20.94 5.01
C ILE A 139 19.00 -22.26 4.28
N ASP A 140 19.45 -23.37 4.89
CA ASP A 140 19.28 -24.72 4.37
C ASP A 140 17.91 -25.30 4.77
N ASP A 141 16.88 -24.92 4.01
CA ASP A 141 15.50 -25.40 4.20
C ASP A 141 14.77 -25.53 2.85
N THR A 142 13.61 -26.18 2.87
CA THR A 142 12.77 -26.36 1.68
C THR A 142 12.11 -25.05 1.24
N ALA A 143 11.86 -24.91 -0.07
CA ALA A 143 11.11 -23.77 -0.62
C ALA A 143 9.73 -23.61 0.04
N LYS A 144 9.09 -24.73 0.41
CA LYS A 144 7.80 -24.73 1.10
C LYS A 144 7.92 -24.06 2.46
N ASN A 145 8.87 -24.49 3.29
CA ASN A 145 9.08 -23.93 4.63
C ASN A 145 9.49 -22.46 4.57
N ALA A 146 10.38 -22.09 3.65
CA ALA A 146 10.77 -20.71 3.43
C ALA A 146 9.56 -19.82 3.10
N ALA A 147 8.70 -20.29 2.19
CA ALA A 147 7.49 -19.58 1.82
C ALA A 147 6.44 -19.52 2.95
N ASP A 148 6.29 -20.60 3.73
CA ASP A 148 5.38 -20.65 4.88
C ASP A 148 5.80 -19.65 5.96
N ILE A 149 7.09 -19.56 6.31
CA ILE A 149 7.60 -18.58 7.28
C ILE A 149 7.45 -17.15 6.75
N ALA A 150 7.79 -16.90 5.48
CA ALA A 150 7.63 -15.57 4.89
C ALA A 150 6.16 -15.13 4.90
N ARG A 151 5.22 -16.02 4.54
CA ARG A 151 3.78 -15.74 4.65
C ARG A 151 3.38 -15.46 6.09
N MET A 152 3.88 -16.24 7.06
CA MET A 152 3.58 -16.00 8.48
C MET A 152 4.01 -14.59 8.91
N ILE A 153 5.21 -14.14 8.52
CA ILE A 153 5.70 -12.78 8.81
C ILE A 153 4.84 -11.71 8.13
N LEU A 154 4.44 -11.93 6.87
CA LEU A 154 3.61 -10.95 6.15
C LEU A 154 2.20 -10.86 6.76
N THR A 155 1.57 -12.00 7.07
CA THR A 155 0.25 -12.05 7.70
C THR A 155 0.28 -11.50 9.14
N SER A 156 1.41 -11.55 9.84
CA SER A 156 1.51 -10.94 11.18
C SER A 156 1.24 -9.43 11.16
N THR A 157 1.41 -8.76 10.02
CA THR A 157 1.09 -7.33 9.86
C THR A 157 -0.39 -6.98 10.07
N GLU A 158 -1.29 -7.97 9.94
CA GLU A 158 -2.72 -7.82 10.18
C GLU A 158 -3.04 -7.67 11.68
N PHE A 159 -2.16 -8.17 12.55
CA PHE A 159 -2.35 -8.16 14.02
C PHE A 159 -1.53 -7.09 14.73
N MET A 160 -0.68 -6.34 14.00
CA MET A 160 0.25 -5.36 14.59
C MET A 160 -0.44 -4.15 15.23
N ALA A 161 -1.66 -3.82 14.84
CA ALA A 161 -2.39 -2.67 15.41
C ALA A 161 -2.76 -2.90 16.88
N ASP A 162 -3.00 -4.15 17.27
CA ASP A 162 -3.42 -4.56 18.61
C ASP A 162 -2.30 -5.31 19.36
N ALA A 163 -1.07 -5.25 18.85
CA ALA A 163 0.07 -5.93 19.46
C ALA A 163 0.38 -5.33 20.85
N PRO A 164 0.65 -6.17 21.87
CA PRO A 164 1.16 -5.72 23.16
C PRO A 164 2.39 -4.82 23.02
N GLU A 165 2.54 -3.84 23.92
CA GLU A 165 3.64 -2.85 23.86
C GLU A 165 5.04 -3.51 23.83
N GLY A 166 5.19 -4.68 24.45
CA GLY A 166 6.44 -5.45 24.49
C GLY A 166 6.74 -6.29 23.24
N ASP A 167 5.79 -6.49 22.33
CA ASP A 167 6.00 -7.35 21.14
C ASP A 167 6.96 -6.72 20.11
N PHE A 168 7.20 -5.41 20.24
CA PHE A 168 8.18 -4.69 19.43
C PHE A 168 9.57 -4.62 20.09
N ASP A 169 9.72 -5.15 21.31
CA ASP A 169 10.99 -5.22 22.00
C ASP A 169 11.80 -6.46 21.61
N ARG A 170 13.13 -6.35 21.68
CA ARG A 170 14.07 -7.41 21.29
C ARG A 170 14.26 -8.50 22.34
N SER A 171 13.81 -8.30 23.59
CA SER A 171 14.11 -9.18 24.72
C SER A 171 13.72 -10.64 24.49
N PHE A 172 12.57 -10.91 23.86
CA PHE A 172 12.16 -12.27 23.53
C PHE A 172 13.17 -12.95 22.59
N ALA A 173 13.54 -12.26 21.50
CA ALA A 173 14.50 -12.77 20.53
C ALA A 173 15.88 -12.98 21.15
N ASP A 174 16.36 -12.03 21.96
CA ASP A 174 17.64 -12.14 22.65
C ASP A 174 17.66 -13.35 23.59
N GLY A 175 16.59 -13.57 24.38
CA GLY A 175 16.48 -14.72 25.27
C GLY A 175 16.51 -16.06 24.52
N VAL A 176 15.83 -16.16 23.39
CA VAL A 176 15.86 -17.36 22.52
C VAL A 176 17.26 -17.60 21.96
N LEU A 177 17.92 -16.55 21.46
CA LEU A 177 19.28 -16.65 20.92
C LEU A 177 20.30 -17.05 21.99
N GLU A 178 20.20 -16.51 23.21
CA GLU A 178 21.02 -16.92 24.34
C GLU A 178 20.82 -18.40 24.69
N GLY A 179 19.57 -18.87 24.68
CA GLY A 179 19.23 -20.28 24.89
C GLY A 179 19.87 -21.20 23.86
N ILE A 180 19.78 -20.85 22.58
CA ILE A 180 20.42 -21.59 21.47
C ILE A 180 21.94 -21.60 21.66
N ALA A 181 22.55 -20.46 21.93
CA ALA A 181 23.99 -20.38 22.17
C ALA A 181 24.45 -21.26 23.35
N ALA A 182 23.66 -21.32 24.42
CA ALA A 182 23.93 -22.19 25.55
C ALA A 182 23.84 -23.69 25.21
N GLN A 183 22.87 -24.09 24.37
CA GLN A 183 22.74 -25.47 23.89
C GLN A 183 23.94 -25.89 23.03
N LEU A 184 24.36 -25.03 22.10
CA LEU A 184 25.52 -25.29 21.24
C LEU A 184 26.80 -25.47 22.06
N ARG A 185 27.02 -24.67 23.11
CA ARG A 185 28.18 -24.84 24.01
C ARG A 185 28.20 -26.20 24.73
N LYS A 186 27.04 -26.73 25.10
CA LYS A 186 26.92 -28.04 25.77
C LYS A 186 27.10 -29.21 24.80
N GLY A 187 26.61 -29.08 23.56
CA GLY A 187 26.71 -30.12 22.53
C GLY A 187 28.12 -30.32 21.95
N VAL A 188 29.01 -29.32 22.08
CA VAL A 188 30.42 -29.40 21.65
C VAL A 188 31.33 -30.11 22.68
N GLN A 189 30.83 -30.37 23.89
CA GLN A 189 31.58 -31.04 24.97
C GLN A 189 31.29 -32.55 25.10
N SER A 190 30.60 -33.16 24.13
CA SER A 190 30.43 -34.63 24.01
C SER A 190 31.14 -35.15 22.77
#